data_AF-A0A2G2A1C3-F1
#
_entry.id   AF-A0A2G2A1C3-F1
#
_cell.length_a   1.000
_cell.length_b   1.000
_cell.length_c   1.000
_cell.angle_alpha   90.00
_cell.angle_beta   90.00
_cell.angle_gamma   90.00
#
_symmetry.space_group_name_H-M   'P 1'
#
loop_
_entity.id
_entity.type
_entity.pdbx_description
1 polymer ?
#
loop_
_entity_poly.entity_id
_entity_poly.type
_entity_poly.pdbx_seq_one_letter_code
_entity_poly.pdbx_strand_id
1 'polypeptide(L)'
;MFMMKQTLRLSILLLLLSLAIPGLGMTVTVKLISGTPVICKNVTLVSDLKNCVVTQGWNNSPDDVAILYDEERLADNTDLRTLNPKKYKLKVRMADIR
;
A
#
# COMPACT_ATOMS: atom_id res chain seq x y z
N MET A 1 12.61 40.01 -48.36
CA MET A 1 13.67 39.19 -47.73
C MET A 1 13.92 39.74 -46.34
N PHE A 2 13.64 38.96 -45.30
CA PHE A 2 14.46 38.72 -44.11
C PHE A 2 13.67 37.78 -43.19
N MET A 3 14.22 36.57 -43.09
CA MET A 3 13.76 35.48 -42.23
C MET A 3 14.07 35.80 -40.77
N MET A 4 13.19 35.39 -39.86
CA MET A 4 13.50 34.52 -38.71
C MET A 4 12.27 34.45 -37.79
N LYS A 5 11.45 33.40 -37.93
CA LYS A 5 10.64 32.91 -36.81
C LYS A 5 11.50 31.90 -36.07
N GLN A 6 11.97 32.29 -34.88
CA GLN A 6 12.73 31.46 -33.96
C GLN A 6 11.90 30.20 -33.63
N THR A 7 12.38 29.04 -34.01
CA THR A 7 11.88 27.72 -33.58
C THR A 7 12.23 27.56 -32.10
N LEU A 8 11.27 27.91 -31.25
CA LEU A 8 11.42 27.86 -29.79
C LEU A 8 11.28 26.42 -29.31
N ARG A 9 12.36 25.62 -29.43
CA ARG A 9 12.49 24.32 -28.79
C ARG A 9 13.44 24.49 -27.61
N LEU A 10 12.91 24.63 -26.39
CA LEU A 10 13.56 24.38 -25.09
C LEU A 10 12.64 24.95 -23.99
N SER A 11 11.95 24.12 -23.19
CA SER A 11 11.51 24.40 -21.79
C SER A 11 10.23 23.68 -21.31
N ILE A 12 9.52 22.89 -22.13
CA ILE A 12 8.51 21.94 -21.61
C ILE A 12 9.21 20.66 -21.08
N LEU A 13 10.33 20.85 -20.38
CA LEU A 13 10.95 19.84 -19.53
C LEU A 13 10.42 19.96 -18.07
N LEU A 14 9.72 21.07 -17.74
CA LEU A 14 9.42 21.48 -16.36
C LEU A 14 7.96 21.30 -15.89
N LEU A 15 7.15 20.49 -16.57
CA LEU A 15 5.90 19.97 -15.97
C LEU A 15 6.16 18.72 -15.10
N LEU A 16 7.35 18.64 -14.50
CA LEU A 16 7.76 17.63 -13.53
C LEU A 16 7.31 17.94 -12.08
N LEU A 17 6.54 19.02 -11.85
CA LEU A 17 6.34 19.57 -10.50
C LEU A 17 4.90 19.54 -9.96
N SER A 18 4.05 18.66 -10.48
CA SER A 18 2.71 18.39 -9.91
C SER A 18 2.42 16.90 -9.71
N LEU A 19 3.43 16.03 -9.68
CA LEU A 19 3.29 14.77 -8.92
C LEU A 19 3.29 15.15 -7.45
N ALA A 20 2.10 15.49 -6.93
CA ALA A 20 1.79 15.27 -5.53
C ALA A 20 2.33 13.86 -5.20
N ILE A 21 3.37 13.76 -4.38
CA ILE A 21 3.82 12.48 -3.85
C ILE A 21 2.71 12.07 -2.87
N PRO A 22 1.72 11.26 -3.28
CA PRO A 22 0.56 11.04 -2.46
C PRO A 22 0.96 9.96 -1.47
N GLY A 23 1.07 10.33 -0.19
CA GLY A 23 1.15 9.36 0.90
C GLY A 23 2.44 8.54 0.89
N LEU A 24 3.35 8.85 1.80
CA LEU A 24 4.40 7.93 2.19
C LEU A 24 3.74 6.73 2.91
N GLY A 25 3.25 5.75 2.15
CA GLY A 25 2.71 4.51 2.70
C GLY A 25 3.84 3.65 3.27
N MET A 26 3.51 2.80 4.23
CA MET A 26 4.50 1.95 4.89
C MET A 26 4.67 0.62 4.16
N THR A 27 5.83 -0.02 4.33
CA THR A 27 6.05 -1.39 3.86
C THR A 27 5.75 -2.35 5.01
N VAL A 28 4.82 -3.27 4.78
CA VAL A 28 4.39 -4.29 5.74
C VAL A 28 4.75 -5.66 5.19
N THR A 29 5.48 -6.45 5.97
CA THR A 29 5.75 -7.85 5.65
C THR A 29 4.76 -8.72 6.43
N VAL A 30 3.91 -9.44 5.70
CA VAL A 30 2.92 -10.36 6.26
C VAL A 30 3.45 -11.78 6.10
N LYS A 31 3.68 -12.46 7.22
CA LYS A 31 4.06 -13.87 7.21
C LYS A 31 2.82 -14.74 7.07
N LEU A 32 2.68 -15.40 5.92
CA LEU A 32 1.59 -16.35 5.68
C LEU A 32 1.91 -17.72 6.28
N ILE A 33 0.86 -18.51 6.55
CA ILE A 33 0.98 -19.90 7.01
C ILE A 33 1.62 -20.78 5.94
N SER A 34 1.41 -20.48 4.65
CA SER A 34 2.01 -21.19 3.51
C SER A 34 3.54 -21.08 3.45
N GLY A 35 4.16 -20.26 4.31
CA GLY A 35 5.61 -20.13 4.44
C GLY A 35 6.22 -19.00 3.61
N THR A 36 5.61 -18.63 2.48
CA THR A 36 6.06 -17.48 1.69
C THR A 36 5.51 -16.18 2.28
N PRO A 37 6.38 -15.26 2.75
CA PRO A 37 5.92 -13.95 3.22
C PRO A 37 5.47 -13.08 2.05
N VAL A 38 4.39 -12.33 2.26
CA VAL A 38 3.91 -11.30 1.32
C VAL A 38 4.45 -9.95 1.75
N ILE A 39 4.98 -9.18 0.79
CA ILE A 39 5.51 -7.83 1.04
C ILE A 39 4.56 -6.82 0.40
N CYS A 40 3.87 -6.07 1.24
CA CYS A 40 2.96 -5.01 0.85
C CYS A 40 3.66 -3.67 0.98
N LYS A 41 3.83 -2.96 -0.13
CA LYS A 41 4.46 -1.63 -0.17
C LYS A 41 3.39 -0.56 -0.30
N ASN A 42 3.70 0.63 0.21
CA ASN A 42 2.82 1.80 0.13
C ASN A 42 1.44 1.58 0.76
N VAL A 43 1.39 0.82 1.87
CA VAL A 43 0.15 0.53 2.58
C VAL A 43 -0.16 1.67 3.55
N THR A 44 -1.38 2.18 3.55
CA THR A 44 -1.80 3.22 4.49
C THR A 44 -2.94 2.74 5.39
N LEU A 45 -3.93 2.07 4.80
CA LEU A 45 -5.09 1.55 5.50
C LEU A 45 -5.03 0.04 5.66
N VAL A 46 -5.83 -0.47 6.60
CA VAL A 46 -6.05 -1.91 6.75
C VAL A 46 -6.66 -2.51 5.48
N SER A 47 -7.57 -1.82 4.80
CA SER A 47 -8.11 -2.24 3.50
C SER A 47 -7.02 -2.45 2.44
N ASP A 48 -6.02 -1.56 2.38
CA ASP A 48 -4.91 -1.66 1.42
C ASP A 48 -4.09 -2.92 1.71
N LEU A 49 -3.87 -3.21 3.00
CA LEU A 49 -3.14 -4.40 3.44
C LEU A 49 -3.89 -5.68 3.06
N LYS A 50 -5.20 -5.73 3.31
CA LYS A 50 -6.05 -6.88 2.95
C LYS A 50 -6.02 -7.14 1.45
N ASN A 51 -6.21 -6.09 0.65
CA ASN A 51 -6.16 -6.18 -0.82
C ASN A 51 -4.80 -6.69 -1.30
N CYS A 52 -3.70 -6.20 -0.73
CA CYS A 52 -2.37 -6.67 -1.09
C CYS A 52 -2.16 -8.16 -0.73
N VAL A 53 -2.57 -8.58 0.46
CA VAL A 53 -2.46 -9.97 0.91
C VAL A 53 -3.25 -10.92 0.02
N VAL A 54 -4.47 -10.53 -0.36
CA VAL A 54 -5.30 -11.27 -1.33
C VAL A 54 -4.60 -11.34 -2.68
N THR A 55 -4.22 -10.19 -3.25
CA THR A 55 -3.65 -10.12 -4.61
C THR A 55 -2.36 -10.94 -4.74
N GLN A 56 -1.51 -10.96 -3.73
CA GLN A 56 -0.21 -11.65 -3.79
C GLN A 56 -0.22 -13.08 -3.22
N GLY A 57 -1.11 -13.36 -2.27
CA GLY A 57 -1.06 -14.62 -1.54
C GLY A 57 -2.20 -15.57 -1.88
N TRP A 58 -3.41 -15.07 -2.05
CA TRP A 58 -4.63 -15.86 -1.81
C TRP A 58 -5.77 -15.32 -2.69
N ASN A 59 -6.27 -16.11 -3.63
CA ASN A 59 -7.38 -15.76 -4.54
C ASN A 59 -8.76 -15.73 -3.82
N ASN A 60 -8.85 -15.01 -2.71
CA ASN A 60 -10.01 -14.95 -1.80
C ASN A 60 -10.50 -13.52 -1.63
N SER A 61 -11.65 -13.30 -0.98
CA SER A 61 -12.14 -11.94 -0.77
C SER A 61 -11.29 -11.23 0.30
N PRO A 62 -10.99 -9.93 0.15
CA PRO A 62 -10.39 -9.14 1.24
C PRO A 62 -11.22 -9.15 2.53
N ASP A 63 -12.53 -9.42 2.44
CA ASP A 63 -13.41 -9.59 3.59
C ASP A 63 -13.07 -10.82 4.45
N ASP A 64 -12.48 -11.85 3.83
CA ASP A 64 -12.03 -13.09 4.50
C ASP A 64 -10.72 -12.88 5.27
N VAL A 65 -10.09 -11.72 5.11
CA VAL A 65 -8.85 -11.35 5.80
C VAL A 65 -9.19 -10.48 7.01
N ALA A 66 -8.81 -10.93 8.20
CA ALA A 66 -8.84 -10.15 9.43
C ALA A 66 -7.42 -9.72 9.82
N ILE A 67 -7.20 -8.41 9.92
CA ILE A 67 -5.96 -7.86 10.47
C ILE A 67 -6.19 -7.65 11.96
N LEU A 68 -5.37 -8.31 12.78
CA LEU A 68 -5.38 -8.19 14.22
C LEU A 68 -4.19 -7.34 14.69
N TYR A 69 -4.46 -6.44 15.64
CA TYR A 69 -3.46 -5.69 16.37
C TYR A 69 -3.77 -5.81 17.86
N ASP A 70 -2.82 -6.28 18.65
CA ASP A 70 -3.02 -6.60 20.07
C ASP A 70 -4.24 -7.53 20.35
N GLU A 71 -4.41 -8.53 19.48
CA GLU A 71 -5.55 -9.49 19.51
C GLU A 71 -6.92 -8.89 19.16
N GLU A 72 -7.00 -7.58 18.93
CA GLU A 72 -8.20 -6.90 18.47
C GLU A 72 -8.25 -6.81 16.94
N ARG A 73 -9.46 -6.96 16.37
CA ARG A 73 -9.67 -6.82 14.93
C ARG A 73 -9.70 -5.34 14.56
N LEU A 74 -8.82 -4.95 13.65
CA LEU A 74 -8.82 -3.60 13.10
C LEU A 74 -9.91 -3.43 12.05
N ALA A 75 -10.53 -2.25 12.04
CA ALA A 75 -11.47 -1.85 11.01
C ALA A 75 -10.74 -1.48 9.71
N ASP A 76 -11.40 -1.63 8.56
CA ASP A 76 -10.77 -1.46 7.24
C ASP A 76 -10.26 -0.04 6.98
N ASN A 77 -10.94 0.96 7.53
CA ASN A 77 -10.56 2.37 7.48
C ASN A 77 -9.50 2.76 8.52
N THR A 78 -8.97 1.81 9.28
CA THR A 78 -7.91 2.08 10.27
C THR A 78 -6.61 2.43 9.55
N ASP A 79 -6.05 3.58 9.88
CA ASP A 79 -4.75 4.02 9.38
C ASP A 79 -3.61 3.31 10.13
N LEU A 80 -2.86 2.48 9.43
CA LEU A 80 -1.77 1.68 9.99
C LEU A 80 -0.63 2.55 10.55
N ARG A 81 -0.50 3.81 10.10
CA ARG A 81 0.51 4.75 10.61
C ARG A 81 0.23 5.21 12.03
N THR A 82 -1.02 5.12 12.48
CA THR A 82 -1.42 5.44 13.86
C THR A 82 -1.05 4.33 14.84
N LEU A 83 -0.77 3.12 14.34
CA LEU A 83 -0.37 1.99 15.15
C LEU A 83 1.09 2.15 15.57
N ASN A 84 1.41 1.79 16.82
CA ASN A 84 2.78 1.84 17.32
C ASN A 84 3.51 0.51 17.01
N PRO A 85 4.44 0.46 16.05
CA PRO A 85 5.12 -0.77 15.66
C PRO A 85 6.13 -1.27 16.71
N LYS A 86 6.54 -0.43 17.68
CA LYS A 86 7.48 -0.83 18.73
C LYS A 86 6.82 -1.59 19.88
N LYS A 87 5.51 -1.41 20.08
CA LYS A 87 4.79 -1.99 21.22
C LYS A 87 4.10 -3.31 20.87
N TYR A 88 3.55 -3.43 19.66
CA TYR A 88 2.73 -4.59 19.27
C TYR A 88 2.98 -5.04 17.83
N LYS A 89 2.87 -6.35 17.61
CA LYS A 89 3.06 -7.00 16.31
C LYS A 89 1.70 -7.15 15.61
N LEU A 90 1.57 -6.65 14.38
CA LEU A 90 0.43 -6.93 13.51
C LEU A 90 0.38 -8.43 13.22
N LYS A 91 -0.78 -9.06 13.46
CA LYS A 91 -1.04 -10.45 13.11
C LYS A 91 -2.14 -10.48 12.05
N VAL A 92 -1.93 -11.20 10.97
CA VAL A 92 -2.97 -11.41 9.96
C VAL A 92 -3.59 -12.77 10.23
N ARG A 93 -4.90 -12.80 10.48
CA ARG A 93 -5.70 -14.04 10.51
C ARG A 93 -6.61 -14.05 9.30
N MET A 94 -6.52 -15.10 8.50
CA MET A 94 -7.52 -15.35 7.47
C MET A 94 -8.60 -16.26 8.05
N ALA A 95 -9.85 -16.09 7.64
CA ALA A 95 -10.87 -17.08 7.90
C ALA A 95 -10.41 -18.41 7.29
N ASP A 96 -10.50 -19.52 8.04
CA ASP A 96 -10.21 -20.86 7.52
C ASP A 96 -11.20 -21.15 6.38
N ILE A 97 -10.70 -21.13 5.15
CA ILE A 97 -11.46 -21.50 3.95
C ILE A 97 -11.34 -23.02 3.85
N ARG A 98 -12.39 -23.71 4.29
CA ARG A 98 -12.57 -25.14 4.01
C ARG A 98 -12.99 -25.35 2.57
#